data_AF-A0A7V2XKA3-F1
#
_entry.id   AF-A0A7V2XKA3-F1
#
_cell.length_a   1.000
_cell.length_b   1.000
_cell.length_c   1.000
_cell.angle_alpha   90.00
_cell.angle_beta   90.00
_cell.angle_gamma   90.00
#
_symmetry.space_group_name_H-M   'P 1'
#
loop_
_entity.id
_entity.type
_entity.pdbx_description
1 polymer ?
#
loop_
_entity_poly.entity_id
_entity_poly.type
_entity_poly.pdbx_seq_one_letter_code
_entity_poly.pdbx_strand_id
1 'polypeptide(L)'
;MVVEANTPDAQDALAQAFVQFSVESGVLRFGEFKTKAGRLSPYFFNAGLFDDGAKLGRLAEFYAKRILASGIEFDMIFGPAYKGIPLAAAVAIELARLGRNLPFAYNRKEAKDHGEGGTL
;
A
#
# COMPACT_ATOMS: atom_id res chain seq x y z
N MET A 1 -36.98 8.94 -11.22
CA MET A 1 -35.57 8.76 -11.66
C MET A 1 -35.01 7.65 -10.79
N VAL A 2 -35.04 6.42 -11.31
CA VAL A 2 -34.54 5.26 -10.57
C VAL A 2 -33.03 5.34 -10.66
N VAL A 3 -32.37 5.51 -9.52
CA VAL A 3 -30.91 5.43 -9.44
C VAL A 3 -30.59 3.95 -9.57
N GLU A 4 -30.17 3.52 -10.76
CA GLU A 4 -29.72 2.14 -10.96
C GLU A 4 -28.51 1.91 -10.05
N ALA A 5 -28.65 0.94 -9.14
CA ALA A 5 -27.55 0.51 -8.29
C ALA A 5 -26.47 -0.08 -9.19
N ASN A 6 -25.34 0.62 -9.29
CA ASN A 6 -24.17 0.15 -10.02
C ASN A 6 -23.74 -1.19 -9.39
N THR A 7 -23.86 -2.28 -10.13
CA THR A 7 -23.46 -3.59 -9.64
C THR A 7 -21.93 -3.60 -9.62
N PRO A 8 -21.27 -3.81 -8.46
CA PRO A 8 -19.83 -3.67 -8.39
C PRO A 8 -19.18 -4.80 -9.20
N ASP A 9 -18.34 -4.45 -10.17
CA ASP A 9 -17.42 -5.39 -10.78
C ASP A 9 -16.55 -6.04 -9.69
N ALA A 10 -16.00 -7.24 -9.92
CA ALA A 10 -15.08 -7.89 -8.96
C ALA A 10 -13.89 -6.97 -8.56
N GLN A 11 -13.57 -6.00 -9.40
CA GLN A 11 -12.63 -4.90 -9.19
C GLN A 11 -13.00 -4.01 -7.97
N ASP A 12 -14.30 -3.73 -7.79
CA ASP A 12 -14.82 -2.88 -6.72
C ASP A 12 -14.84 -3.61 -5.37
N ALA A 13 -15.01 -4.94 -5.35
CA ALA A 13 -15.04 -5.71 -4.11
C ALA A 13 -13.70 -5.61 -3.33
N LEU A 14 -12.56 -5.65 -4.04
CA LEU A 14 -11.24 -5.49 -3.41
C LEU A 14 -11.05 -4.09 -2.84
N ALA A 15 -11.50 -3.06 -3.58
CA ALA A 15 -11.43 -1.67 -3.14
C ALA A 15 -12.32 -1.40 -1.92
N GLN A 16 -13.55 -1.92 -1.93
CA GLN A 16 -14.48 -1.83 -0.80
C GLN A 16 -13.90 -2.53 0.44
N ALA A 17 -13.35 -3.74 0.27
CA ALA A 17 -12.70 -4.45 1.36
C ALA A 17 -11.48 -3.70 1.92
N PHE A 18 -10.71 -3.02 1.07
CA PHE A 18 -9.59 -2.18 1.52
C PHE A 18 -10.07 -0.96 2.30
N VAL A 19 -11.13 -0.30 1.86
CA VAL A 19 -11.74 0.83 2.56
C VAL A 19 -12.27 0.37 3.92
N GLN A 20 -13.02 -0.73 3.98
CA GLN A 20 -13.54 -1.31 5.22
C GLN A 20 -12.40 -1.62 6.20
N PHE A 21 -11.38 -2.34 5.73
CA PHE A 21 -10.18 -2.64 6.52
C PHE A 21 -9.48 -1.38 7.03
N SER A 22 -9.41 -0.32 6.22
CA SER A 22 -8.80 0.95 6.61
C SER A 22 -9.59 1.66 7.70
N VAL A 23 -10.93 1.61 7.66
CA VAL A 23 -11.81 2.16 8.70
C VAL A 23 -11.66 1.38 9.99
N GLU A 24 -11.76 0.05 9.94
CA GLU A 24 -11.63 -0.85 11.10
C GLU A 24 -10.26 -0.73 11.78
N SER A 25 -9.20 -0.51 10.99
CA SER A 25 -7.85 -0.32 11.51
C SER A 25 -7.59 1.10 12.04
N GLY A 26 -8.56 2.02 11.95
CA GLY A 26 -8.40 3.43 12.32
C GLY A 26 -7.46 4.22 11.42
N VAL A 27 -7.01 3.62 10.30
CA VAL A 27 -6.16 4.25 9.28
C VAL A 27 -6.96 5.33 8.54
N LEU A 28 -8.21 5.03 8.18
CA LEU A 28 -9.15 5.98 7.61
C LEU A 28 -10.10 6.45 8.70
N ARG A 29 -10.13 7.76 8.95
CA ARG A 29 -11.02 8.40 9.92
C ARG A 29 -11.80 9.52 9.27
N PHE A 30 -13.03 9.72 9.74
CA PHE A 30 -13.91 10.82 9.32
C PHE A 30 -14.05 11.85 10.44
N GLY A 31 -14.17 13.13 10.07
CA GLY A 31 -14.13 14.26 10.99
C GLY A 31 -13.52 15.48 10.32
N GLU A 32 -13.09 16.49 11.07
CA GLU A 32 -12.44 17.68 10.50
C GLU A 32 -10.92 17.61 10.69
N PHE A 33 -10.17 17.60 9.59
CA PHE A 33 -8.71 17.51 9.61
C PHE A 33 -8.08 18.61 8.75
N LYS A 34 -7.10 19.32 9.30
CA LYS A 34 -6.29 20.28 8.53
C LYS A 34 -5.12 19.56 7.85
N THR A 35 -5.10 19.58 6.53
CA THR A 35 -4.02 19.00 5.73
C THR A 35 -2.74 19.85 5.78
N LYS A 36 -1.60 19.29 5.35
CA LYS A 36 -0.33 20.04 5.22
C LYS A 36 -0.45 21.28 4.32
N ALA A 37 -1.33 21.24 3.32
CA ALA A 37 -1.62 22.36 2.43
C ALA A 37 -2.63 23.36 3.03
N GLY A 38 -3.03 23.20 4.29
CA GLY A 38 -3.96 24.09 4.99
C GLY A 38 -5.44 23.85 4.70
N ARG A 39 -5.79 22.95 3.76
CA ARG A 39 -7.19 22.61 3.44
C ARG A 39 -7.84 21.83 4.60
N LEU A 40 -9.10 22.14 4.89
CA LEU A 40 -9.95 21.32 5.75
C LEU A 40 -10.47 20.12 4.94
N SER A 41 -10.27 18.92 5.47
CA SER A 41 -10.68 17.65 4.87
C SER A 41 -11.68 16.95 5.79
N PRO A 42 -12.78 16.38 5.25
CA PRO A 42 -13.76 15.63 6.03
C PRO A 42 -13.27 14.22 6.43
N TYR A 43 -12.06 13.86 6.00
CA TYR A 43 -11.40 12.59 6.34
C TYR A 43 -9.88 12.73 6.42
N PHE A 44 -9.25 11.77 7.08
CA PHE A 44 -7.80 11.64 7.14
C PHE A 44 -7.38 10.18 6.98
N PHE A 45 -6.35 9.95 6.17
CA PHE A 45 -5.77 8.63 5.94
C PHE A 45 -4.35 8.57 6.49
N ASN A 46 -4.13 7.78 7.54
CA ASN A 46 -2.83 7.58 8.18
C ASN A 46 -2.31 6.16 7.96
N ALA A 47 -1.62 5.94 6.85
CA ALA A 47 -0.99 4.64 6.56
C ALA A 47 0.01 4.18 7.64
N GLY A 48 0.49 5.09 8.52
CA GLY A 48 1.37 4.72 9.63
C GLY A 48 0.70 3.85 10.70
N LEU A 49 -0.63 3.71 10.69
CA LEU A 49 -1.38 2.84 11.60
C LEU A 49 -1.52 1.40 11.08
N PHE A 50 -0.95 1.08 9.91
CA PHE A 50 -0.64 -0.30 9.55
C PHE A 50 0.65 -0.74 10.28
N ASP A 51 0.57 -0.80 11.61
CA ASP A 51 1.69 -0.79 12.54
C ASP A 51 1.99 -2.13 13.23
N ASP A 52 1.21 -3.18 12.91
CA ASP A 52 1.46 -4.54 13.35
C ASP A 52 1.54 -5.52 12.16
N GLY A 53 2.02 -6.73 12.44
CA GLY A 53 2.24 -7.75 11.41
C GLY A 53 0.96 -8.22 10.71
N ALA A 54 -0.18 -8.24 11.41
CA ALA A 54 -1.45 -8.65 10.82
C ALA A 54 -1.97 -7.59 9.84
N LYS A 55 -1.94 -6.32 10.25
CA LYS A 55 -2.30 -5.19 9.40
C LYS A 55 -1.37 -5.05 8.20
N LEU A 56 -0.06 -5.18 8.40
CA LEU A 56 0.93 -5.09 7.32
C LEU A 56 0.77 -6.25 6.32
N GLY A 57 0.55 -7.48 6.81
CA GLY A 57 0.28 -8.63 5.95
C GLY A 57 -0.99 -8.45 5.12
N ARG A 58 -2.08 -7.98 5.75
CA ARG A 58 -3.34 -7.71 5.05
C ARG A 58 -3.20 -6.56 4.04
N LEU A 59 -2.45 -5.51 4.37
CA LEU A 59 -2.11 -4.44 3.44
C LEU A 59 -1.35 -4.98 2.22
N ALA A 60 -0.34 -5.83 2.43
CA ALA A 60 0.44 -6.43 1.36
C ALA A 60 -0.44 -7.29 0.43
N GLU A 61 -1.41 -8.03 0.97
CA GLU A 61 -2.39 -8.80 0.18
C GLU A 61 -3.19 -7.91 -0.77
N PHE A 62 -3.67 -6.75 -0.31
CA PHE A 62 -4.37 -5.80 -1.17
C PHE A 62 -3.49 -5.29 -2.31
N TYR A 63 -2.24 -4.93 -2.01
CA TYR A 63 -1.28 -4.48 -3.03
C TYR A 63 -0.95 -5.60 -4.03
N ALA A 64 -0.60 -6.78 -3.55
CA ALA A 64 -0.24 -7.91 -4.42
C ALA A 64 -1.38 -8.30 -5.36
N LYS A 65 -2.62 -8.42 -4.85
CA LYS A 65 -3.81 -8.66 -5.67
C LYS A 65 -4.02 -7.58 -6.72
N ARG A 66 -3.83 -6.30 -6.35
CA ARG A 66 -3.99 -5.19 -7.29
C ARG A 66 -2.92 -5.16 -8.36
N ILE A 67 -1.68 -5.45 -7.99
CA ILE A 67 -0.54 -5.56 -8.91
C ILE A 67 -0.78 -6.67 -9.93
N LEU A 68 -1.13 -7.88 -9.48
CA LEU A 68 -1.41 -9.01 -10.37
C LEU A 68 -2.58 -8.71 -11.32
N ALA A 69 -3.67 -8.12 -10.82
CA ALA A 69 -4.83 -7.79 -11.63
C ALA A 69 -4.59 -6.63 -12.62
N SER A 70 -3.56 -5.80 -12.39
CA SER A 70 -3.29 -4.64 -13.25
C SER A 70 -2.78 -5.02 -14.65
N GLY A 71 -2.18 -6.21 -14.80
CA GLY A 71 -1.50 -6.60 -16.04
C GLY A 71 -0.26 -5.76 -16.37
N ILE A 72 0.20 -4.91 -15.45
CA ILE A 72 1.44 -4.14 -15.64
C ILE A 72 2.61 -5.12 -15.56
N GLU A 73 3.49 -5.06 -16.56
CA GLU A 73 4.74 -5.80 -16.57
C GLU A 73 5.82 -5.07 -15.77
N PHE A 74 6.58 -5.83 -14.98
CA PHE A 74 7.66 -5.33 -14.14
C PHE A 74 8.54 -6.49 -13.66
N ASP A 75 9.79 -6.18 -13.34
CA ASP A 75 10.80 -7.18 -13.00
C ASP A 75 11.23 -7.13 -11.52
N MET A 76 10.79 -6.12 -10.76
CA MET A 76 11.13 -5.98 -9.35
C MET A 76 10.14 -5.09 -8.57
N ILE A 77 10.11 -5.25 -7.25
CA ILE A 77 9.41 -4.34 -6.33
C ILE A 77 10.42 -3.36 -5.71
N PHE A 78 10.21 -2.05 -5.90
CA PHE A 78 11.06 -1.02 -5.29
C PHE A 78 10.33 -0.26 -4.19
N GLY A 79 10.95 -0.18 -3.00
CA GLY A 79 10.41 0.50 -1.83
C GLY A 79 11.20 1.76 -1.46
N PRO A 80 10.68 2.98 -1.71
CA PRO A 80 11.42 4.20 -1.38
C PRO A 80 11.56 4.43 0.14
N ALA A 81 12.74 4.87 0.57
CA ALA A 81 13.01 5.13 1.99
C ALA A 81 12.12 6.25 2.59
N TYR A 82 11.58 6.09 3.80
CA TYR A 82 11.66 4.93 4.69
C TYR A 82 10.41 4.04 4.63
N LYS A 83 9.24 4.65 4.43
CA LYS A 83 7.94 3.98 4.54
C LYS A 83 7.71 2.93 3.46
N GLY A 84 8.32 3.10 2.28
CA GLY A 84 8.21 2.14 1.19
C GLY A 84 8.99 0.86 1.43
N ILE A 85 10.02 0.88 2.29
CA ILE A 85 10.87 -0.29 2.57
C ILE A 85 10.06 -1.47 3.16
N PRO A 86 9.35 -1.32 4.31
CA PRO A 86 8.58 -2.42 4.87
C PRO A 86 7.43 -2.85 3.94
N LEU A 87 6.81 -1.90 3.24
CA LEU A 87 5.72 -2.20 2.31
C LEU A 87 6.21 -3.03 1.12
N ALA A 88 7.33 -2.63 0.49
CA ALA A 88 7.92 -3.37 -0.63
C ALA A 88 8.33 -4.78 -0.23
N ALA A 89 8.97 -4.93 0.93
CA ALA A 89 9.35 -6.25 1.46
C ALA A 89 8.11 -7.13 1.69
N ALA A 90 7.07 -6.60 2.35
CA ALA A 90 5.85 -7.35 2.61
C ALA A 90 5.09 -7.73 1.33
N VAL A 91 5.02 -6.82 0.35
CA VAL A 91 4.40 -7.07 -0.96
C VAL A 91 5.18 -8.11 -1.76
N ALA A 92 6.51 -8.09 -1.74
CA ALA A 92 7.32 -9.10 -2.40
C ALA A 92 7.11 -10.49 -1.80
N ILE A 93 7.06 -10.59 -0.45
CA ILE A 93 6.72 -11.84 0.26
C ILE A 93 5.34 -12.34 -0.18
N GLU A 94 4.35 -11.46 -0.23
CA GLU A 94 2.97 -11.83 -0.57
C GLU A 94 2.82 -12.22 -2.05
N LEU A 95 3.49 -11.54 -2.97
CA LEU A 95 3.55 -11.94 -4.38
C LEU A 95 4.16 -13.33 -4.54
N ALA A 96 5.26 -13.62 -3.82
CA ALA A 96 5.87 -14.95 -3.82
C ALA A 96 4.89 -16.02 -3.27
N ARG A 97 4.15 -15.72 -2.20
CA ARG A 97 3.09 -16.59 -1.66
C ARG A 97 1.98 -16.88 -2.67
N LEU A 98 1.67 -15.91 -3.54
CA LEU A 98 0.70 -16.04 -4.64
C LEU A 98 1.30 -16.64 -5.93
N GLY A 99 2.55 -17.11 -5.90
CA GLY A 99 3.20 -17.79 -7.02
C GLY A 99 3.98 -16.89 -7.98
N ARG A 100 4.12 -15.59 -7.70
CA ARG A 100 4.96 -14.66 -8.48
C ARG A 100 6.14 -14.17 -7.65
N ASN A 101 7.24 -14.92 -7.70
CA ASN A 101 8.47 -14.56 -6.98
C ASN A 101 9.28 -13.51 -7.75
N LEU A 102 9.57 -12.37 -7.13
CA LEU A 102 10.30 -11.26 -7.74
C LEU A 102 11.35 -10.69 -6.79
N PRO A 103 12.49 -10.18 -7.29
CA PRO A 103 13.41 -9.38 -6.50
C PRO A 103 12.74 -8.14 -5.90
N PHE A 104 13.25 -7.68 -4.76
CA PHE A 104 12.90 -6.37 -4.21
C PHE A 104 14.15 -5.57 -3.86
N ALA A 105 14.06 -4.25 -3.97
CA ALA A 105 15.13 -3.33 -3.59
C ALA A 105 14.57 -2.07 -2.93
N TYR A 106 15.47 -1.30 -2.31
CA TYR A 106 15.16 0.00 -1.71
C TYR A 106 16.39 0.90 -1.72
N ASN A 107 16.16 2.21 -1.77
CA ASN A 107 17.22 3.20 -1.60
C ASN A 107 17.43 3.55 -0.13
N ARG A 108 18.53 4.25 0.17
CA ARG A 108 18.77 4.90 1.47
C ARG A 108 18.68 6.41 1.31
N LYS A 109 18.27 7.14 2.35
CA LYS A 109 18.30 8.61 2.34
C LYS A 109 19.70 9.20 2.50
N GLU A 110 20.59 8.47 3.16
CA GLU A 110 21.97 8.87 3.38
C GLU A 110 22.89 7.87 2.69
N ALA A 111 23.93 8.39 2.03
CA ALA A 111 25.00 7.58 1.48
C ALA A 111 25.76 6.90 2.63
N LYS A 112 26.26 5.69 2.38
CA LYS A 112 27.18 5.04 3.33
C LYS A 112 28.56 5.69 3.21
N ASP A 113 29.20 5.98 4.34
CA ASP A 113 30.62 6.35 4.35
C ASP A 113 31.56 5.14 4.17
N HIS A 114 31.07 3.90 4.30
CA HIS A 114 31.86 2.66 4.15
C HIS A 114 31.02 1.44 3.65
N GLY A 115 31.61 0.56 2.82
CA GLY A 115 30.98 -0.62 2.19
C GLY A 115 30.87 -0.50 0.65
N GLU A 116 30.17 -1.43 -0.03
CA GLU A 116 30.04 -1.52 -1.52
C GLU A 116 29.44 -0.30 -2.25
N GLY A 117 29.43 0.91 -1.67
CA GLY A 117 29.38 2.19 -2.40
C GLY A 117 28.20 2.44 -3.36
N GLY A 118 27.22 1.55 -3.40
CA GLY A 118 26.09 1.63 -4.32
C GLY A 118 25.05 2.62 -3.82
N THR A 119 24.83 3.68 -4.58
CA THR A 119 23.60 4.48 -4.49
C THR A 119 22.60 3.79 -5.40
N LEU A 120 21.58 3.14 -4.82
CA LEU A 120 20.38 2.71 -5.56
C LEU A 120 19.38 3.86 -5.56
#